data_AF-A0A5C9DZV2-F1
#
_entry.id   AF-A0A5C9DZV2-F1
#
_cell.length_a   1.000
_cell.length_b   1.000
_cell.length_c   1.000
_cell.angle_alpha   90.00
_cell.angle_beta   90.00
_cell.angle_gamma   90.00
#
_symmetry.space_group_name_H-M   'P 1'
#
loop_
_entity.id
_entity.type
_entity.pdbx_description
1 polymer ?
#
loop_
_entity_poly.entity_id
_entity_poly.type
_entity_poly.pdbx_seq_one_letter_code
_entity_poly.pdbx_strand_id
1 'polypeptide(L)'
;MLVNEYLGNSWNGEFGVPDLSWLSGAKAGMQTLSERSPTWLWDDFITDIQEMIELTRDLGCTFPGQIPRLGDGLSGSILSALGGYISITGCLIVEGLFFRVSRRYHEDVKIALSGIEIQSVYDGLVISASDFKRLHNLVTIWGPLEEMLAEEVIK
;
A
#
# COMPACT_ATOMS: atom_id res chain seq x y z
N MET A 1 -20.47 0.77 -15.10
CA MET A 1 -20.20 2.22 -15.16
C MET A 1 -20.98 2.83 -14.02
N LEU A 2 -20.36 3.00 -12.83
CA LEU A 2 -20.99 3.63 -11.64
C LEU A 2 -20.07 3.77 -10.41
N VAL A 3 -18.90 3.11 -10.35
CA VAL A 3 -17.95 3.32 -9.23
C VAL A 3 -17.07 4.57 -9.48
N ASN A 4 -16.56 4.74 -10.70
CA ASN A 4 -15.71 5.88 -11.06
C ASN A 4 -16.42 7.25 -10.98
N GLU A 5 -17.74 7.32 -11.12
CA GLU A 5 -18.48 8.59 -11.06
C GLU A 5 -18.80 9.02 -9.62
N TYR A 6 -18.92 8.07 -8.67
CA TYR A 6 -19.15 8.40 -7.26
C TYR A 6 -17.87 8.77 -6.52
N LEU A 7 -16.74 8.14 -6.89
CA LEU A 7 -15.43 8.42 -6.30
C LEU A 7 -14.83 9.77 -6.72
N GLY A 8 -15.34 10.38 -7.80
CA GLY A 8 -14.84 11.66 -8.31
C GLY A 8 -15.26 12.90 -7.51
N ASN A 9 -16.22 12.79 -6.59
CA ASN A 9 -16.83 13.96 -5.92
C ASN A 9 -16.45 14.14 -4.43
N SER A 10 -15.87 13.14 -3.76
CA SER A 10 -15.36 13.27 -2.38
C SER A 10 -13.83 13.39 -2.30
N TRP A 11 -13.14 13.18 -3.42
CA TRP A 11 -11.69 13.27 -3.50
C TRP A 11 -11.25 14.70 -3.80
N ASN A 12 -10.70 15.39 -2.79
CA ASN A 12 -10.08 16.71 -2.96
C ASN A 12 -8.58 16.66 -3.33
N GLY A 13 -8.01 15.49 -3.63
CA GLY A 13 -6.56 15.30 -3.76
C GLY A 13 -6.08 14.99 -5.18
N GLU A 14 -4.86 15.36 -5.50
CA GLU A 14 -4.20 15.33 -6.82
C GLU A 14 -3.81 13.94 -7.35
N PHE A 15 -4.38 12.87 -6.82
CA PHE A 15 -4.02 11.47 -7.12
C PHE A 15 -5.18 10.71 -7.77
N GLY A 16 -4.86 9.72 -8.59
CA GLY A 16 -5.86 8.94 -9.33
C GLY A 16 -6.78 8.10 -8.44
N VAL A 17 -7.90 7.63 -8.99
CA VAL A 17 -8.76 6.66 -8.29
C VAL A 17 -8.03 5.30 -8.17
N PRO A 18 -7.93 4.70 -6.96
CA PRO A 18 -7.24 3.42 -6.78
C PRO A 18 -7.89 2.30 -7.56
N ASP A 19 -7.07 1.42 -8.12
CA ASP A 19 -7.58 0.15 -8.63
C ASP A 19 -8.01 -0.78 -7.48
N LEU A 20 -8.87 -1.77 -7.78
CA LEU A 20 -9.42 -2.68 -6.78
C LEU A 20 -8.34 -3.55 -6.11
N SER A 21 -7.25 -3.84 -6.80
CA SER A 21 -6.12 -4.59 -6.23
C SER A 21 -5.42 -3.74 -5.17
N TRP A 22 -5.23 -2.46 -5.46
CA TRP A 22 -4.67 -1.52 -4.50
C TRP A 22 -5.56 -1.42 -3.25
N LEU A 23 -6.88 -1.25 -3.43
CA LEU A 23 -7.82 -1.21 -2.30
C LEU A 23 -7.85 -2.53 -1.50
N SER A 24 -7.75 -3.69 -2.15
CA SER A 24 -7.72 -4.98 -1.46
C SER A 24 -6.47 -5.15 -0.60
N GLY A 25 -5.34 -4.62 -1.07
CA GLY A 25 -4.08 -4.53 -0.33
C GLY A 25 -4.14 -3.54 0.83
N ALA A 26 -4.67 -2.35 0.59
CA ALA A 26 -4.86 -1.33 1.62
C ALA A 26 -5.78 -1.84 2.75
N LYS A 27 -6.85 -2.54 2.40
CA LYS A 27 -7.73 -3.22 3.35
C LYS A 27 -6.98 -4.23 4.23
N ALA A 28 -6.10 -5.04 3.65
CA ALA A 28 -5.24 -5.94 4.41
C ALA A 28 -4.26 -5.17 5.32
N GLY A 29 -3.72 -4.06 4.82
CA GLY A 29 -2.85 -3.16 5.57
C GLY A 29 -3.53 -2.62 6.83
N MET A 30 -4.78 -2.17 6.72
CA MET A 30 -5.57 -1.65 7.84
C MET A 30 -5.80 -2.70 8.93
N GLN A 31 -5.94 -3.97 8.57
CA GLN A 31 -6.07 -5.07 9.55
C GLN A 31 -4.78 -5.35 10.31
N THR A 32 -3.64 -4.91 9.78
CA THR A 32 -2.32 -5.09 10.38
C THR A 32 -1.72 -3.80 10.94
N LEU A 33 -2.45 -2.69 10.80
CA LEU A 33 -2.05 -1.37 11.24
C LEU A 33 -1.93 -1.36 12.77
N SER A 34 -0.76 -0.98 13.27
CA SER A 34 -0.58 -0.59 14.66
C SER A 34 -0.72 0.93 14.81
N GLU A 35 -0.73 1.40 16.05
CA GLU A 35 -0.69 2.83 16.36
C GLU A 35 0.39 3.55 15.55
N ARG A 36 -0.01 4.64 14.89
CA ARG A 36 0.87 5.52 14.13
C ARG A 36 1.03 6.83 14.87
N SER A 37 2.19 7.46 14.69
CA SER A 37 2.46 8.80 15.20
C SER A 37 3.14 9.64 14.12
N PRO A 38 2.69 10.88 13.89
CA PRO A 38 1.45 11.46 14.42
C PRO A 38 0.20 10.90 13.71
N THR A 39 -0.91 10.69 14.44
CA THR A 39 -2.16 10.14 13.85
C THR A 39 -2.83 11.10 12.86
N TRP A 40 -2.83 12.41 13.17
CA TRP A 40 -3.52 13.43 12.39
C TRP A 40 -3.11 13.48 10.91
N LEU A 41 -1.88 13.06 10.60
CA LEU A 41 -1.39 13.03 9.23
C LEU A 41 -2.07 11.93 8.40
N TRP A 42 -2.52 10.86 9.07
CA TRP A 42 -3.06 9.66 8.43
C TRP A 42 -4.57 9.55 8.53
N ASP A 43 -5.20 10.19 9.52
CA ASP A 43 -6.62 10.00 9.84
C ASP A 43 -7.51 10.26 8.60
N ASP A 44 -7.37 11.40 7.93
CA ASP A 44 -8.16 11.74 6.74
C ASP A 44 -7.94 10.73 5.60
N PHE A 45 -6.69 10.39 5.31
CA PHE A 45 -6.34 9.42 4.27
C PHE A 45 -6.95 8.03 4.56
N ILE A 46 -6.84 7.56 5.80
CA ILE A 46 -7.39 6.25 6.19
C ILE A 46 -8.92 6.26 6.09
N THR A 47 -9.58 7.34 6.51
CA THR A 47 -11.03 7.50 6.37
C THR A 47 -11.46 7.43 4.90
N ASP A 48 -10.79 8.17 4.01
CA ASP A 48 -11.10 8.14 2.57
C ASP A 48 -10.97 6.73 1.99
N ILE A 49 -9.89 6.00 2.33
CA ILE A 49 -9.73 4.61 1.86
C ILE A 49 -10.83 3.70 2.42
N GLN A 50 -11.24 3.87 3.67
CA GLN A 50 -12.32 3.09 4.28
C GLN A 50 -13.65 3.29 3.54
N GLU A 51 -14.00 4.54 3.24
CA GLU A 51 -15.22 4.86 2.48
C GLU A 51 -15.19 4.19 1.09
N MET A 52 -14.05 4.23 0.38
CA MET A 52 -13.91 3.57 -0.92
C MET A 52 -14.05 2.04 -0.84
N ILE A 53 -13.51 1.43 0.22
CA ILE A 53 -13.66 -0.01 0.46
C ILE A 53 -15.13 -0.35 0.73
N GLU A 54 -15.86 0.46 1.49
CA GLU A 54 -17.29 0.25 1.79
C GLU A 54 -18.18 0.37 0.55
N LEU A 55 -17.85 1.29 -0.36
CA LEU A 55 -18.53 1.41 -1.66
C LEU A 55 -18.27 0.21 -2.57
N THR A 56 -17.17 -0.51 -2.37
CA THR A 56 -16.79 -1.70 -3.14
C THR A 56 -17.29 -2.97 -2.45
N ARG A 57 -18.52 -3.37 -2.78
CA ARG A 57 -19.12 -4.62 -2.26
C ARG A 57 -18.21 -5.83 -2.55
N ASP A 58 -18.10 -6.71 -1.56
CA ASP A 58 -17.37 -7.99 -1.62
C ASP A 58 -15.85 -7.89 -1.87
N LEU A 59 -15.23 -6.72 -1.66
CA LEU A 59 -13.77 -6.59 -1.76
C LEU A 59 -13.08 -7.41 -0.65
N GLY A 60 -12.36 -8.47 -1.03
CA GLY A 60 -11.56 -9.27 -0.12
C GLY A 60 -10.26 -8.55 0.32
N CYS A 61 -9.67 -9.00 1.43
CA CYS A 61 -8.31 -8.59 1.80
C CYS A 61 -7.29 -9.36 0.97
N THR A 62 -6.24 -8.67 0.49
CA THR A 62 -5.10 -9.31 -0.18
C THR A 62 -3.84 -9.03 0.61
N PHE A 63 -3.29 -10.05 1.27
CA PHE A 63 -2.03 -9.91 2.00
C PHE A 63 -0.83 -9.89 1.05
N PRO A 64 0.32 -9.34 1.47
CA PRO A 64 1.53 -9.31 0.66
C PRO A 64 1.89 -10.70 0.10
N GLY A 65 2.26 -10.75 -1.18
CA GLY A 65 2.57 -12.01 -1.87
C GLY A 65 1.37 -12.80 -2.38
N GLN A 66 0.14 -12.38 -2.09
CA GLN A 66 -1.07 -13.02 -2.62
C GLN A 66 -1.56 -12.36 -3.90
N ILE A 67 -2.12 -13.16 -4.81
CA ILE A 67 -2.84 -12.65 -5.98
C ILE A 67 -4.24 -12.20 -5.52
N PRO A 68 -4.60 -10.91 -5.72
CA PRO A 68 -5.92 -10.41 -5.35
C PRO A 68 -7.01 -11.07 -6.21
N ARG A 69 -8.10 -11.47 -5.55
CA ARG A 69 -9.31 -12.00 -6.18
C ARG A 69 -10.38 -10.92 -6.13
N LEU A 70 -10.69 -10.31 -7.27
CA LEU A 70 -11.47 -9.07 -7.34
C LEU A 70 -13.00 -9.28 -7.44
N GLY A 71 -13.49 -10.47 -7.07
CA GLY A 71 -14.93 -10.79 -7.04
C GLY A 71 -15.60 -10.98 -8.42
N ASP A 72 -14.96 -10.52 -9.49
CA ASP A 72 -15.36 -10.65 -10.90
C ASP A 72 -14.78 -11.90 -11.60
N GLY A 73 -14.01 -12.71 -10.86
CA GLY A 73 -13.29 -13.86 -11.38
C GLY A 73 -11.94 -13.51 -12.03
N LEU A 74 -11.57 -12.23 -12.09
CA LEU A 74 -10.27 -11.78 -12.58
C LEU A 74 -9.23 -11.74 -11.45
N SER A 75 -7.98 -12.00 -11.84
CA SER A 75 -6.82 -11.81 -10.98
C SER A 75 -6.32 -10.39 -11.13
N GLY A 76 -6.20 -9.67 -10.02
CA GLY A 76 -5.63 -8.33 -10.01
C GLY A 76 -4.11 -8.33 -9.91
N SER A 77 -3.53 -7.13 -9.82
CA SER A 77 -2.07 -6.94 -9.76
C SER A 77 -1.54 -7.15 -8.35
N ILE A 78 -0.57 -8.07 -8.19
CA ILE A 78 0.15 -8.28 -6.92
C ILE A 78 0.87 -7.00 -6.51
N LEU A 79 1.47 -6.29 -7.47
CA LEU A 79 2.21 -5.05 -7.21
C LEU A 79 1.30 -3.92 -6.76
N SER A 80 0.09 -3.79 -7.35
CA SER A 80 -0.91 -2.82 -6.92
C SER A 80 -1.37 -3.13 -5.48
N ALA A 81 -1.67 -4.40 -5.18
CA ALA A 81 -2.05 -4.81 -3.83
C ALA A 81 -0.92 -4.58 -2.81
N LEU A 82 0.32 -4.86 -3.19
CA LEU A 82 1.47 -4.56 -2.35
C LEU A 82 1.63 -3.06 -2.12
N GLY A 83 1.42 -2.24 -3.14
CA GLY A 83 1.44 -0.78 -3.02
C GLY A 83 0.39 -0.25 -2.04
N GLY A 84 -0.85 -0.74 -2.12
CA GLY A 84 -1.89 -0.41 -1.16
C GLY A 84 -1.55 -0.85 0.26
N TYR A 85 -1.02 -2.06 0.42
CA TYR A 85 -0.58 -2.55 1.72
C TYR A 85 0.53 -1.69 2.34
N ILE A 86 1.55 -1.34 1.55
CA ILE A 86 2.68 -0.51 1.99
C ILE A 86 2.21 0.91 2.31
N SER A 87 1.30 1.49 1.53
CA SER A 87 0.73 2.83 1.80
C SER A 87 0.13 2.90 3.20
N ILE A 88 -0.52 1.81 3.64
CA ILE A 88 -1.17 1.74 4.95
C ILE A 88 -0.24 1.29 6.08
N THR A 89 0.81 0.51 5.81
CA THR A 89 1.64 -0.09 6.89
C THR A 89 3.07 0.44 6.94
N GLY A 90 3.50 1.15 5.91
CA GLY A 90 4.84 1.67 5.76
C GLY A 90 5.19 2.76 6.75
N CYS A 91 6.46 2.80 7.14
CA CYS A 91 7.03 3.80 8.02
C CYS A 91 8.49 4.03 7.61
N LEU A 92 8.88 5.29 7.49
CA LEU A 92 10.29 5.63 7.28
C LEU A 92 11.06 5.48 8.59
N ILE A 93 12.18 4.77 8.50
CA ILE A 93 13.18 4.61 9.55
C ILE A 93 14.55 4.98 8.98
N VAL A 94 15.58 5.01 9.82
CA VAL A 94 16.95 5.40 9.41
C VAL A 94 17.49 4.49 8.31
N GLU A 95 17.15 3.20 8.36
CA GLU A 95 17.59 2.18 7.42
C GLU A 95 16.80 2.18 6.09
N GLY A 96 15.67 2.89 6.01
CA GLY A 96 14.82 2.98 4.82
C GLY A 96 13.33 2.86 5.13
N LEU A 97 12.58 2.19 4.24
CA LEU A 97 11.15 2.00 4.39
C LEU A 97 10.86 0.66 5.08
N PHE A 98 10.42 0.72 6.32
CA PHE A 98 9.91 -0.44 7.05
C PHE A 98 8.42 -0.62 6.80
N PHE A 99 7.98 -1.86 6.63
CA PHE A 99 6.56 -2.19 6.72
C PHE A 99 6.40 -3.55 7.39
N ARG A 100 5.41 -3.62 8.30
CA ARG A 100 5.10 -4.83 9.05
C ARG A 100 4.46 -5.84 8.12
N VAL A 101 4.95 -7.08 8.14
CA VAL A 101 4.36 -8.18 7.39
C VAL A 101 4.70 -9.50 8.08
N SER A 102 3.77 -10.46 8.05
CA SER A 102 4.02 -11.78 8.66
C SER A 102 5.15 -12.50 7.93
N ARG A 103 6.03 -13.17 8.68
CA ARG A 103 7.19 -13.93 8.18
C ARG A 103 6.84 -14.90 7.04
N ARG A 104 5.64 -15.46 7.04
CA ARG A 104 5.17 -16.38 5.98
C ARG A 104 5.12 -15.75 4.59
N TYR A 105 5.06 -14.43 4.50
CA TYR A 105 4.97 -13.68 3.23
C TYR A 105 6.29 -13.03 2.81
N HIS A 106 7.35 -13.13 3.62
CA HIS A 106 8.59 -12.40 3.35
C HIS A 106 9.21 -12.79 2.00
N GLU A 107 9.27 -14.09 1.71
CA GLU A 107 9.86 -14.58 0.46
C GLU A 107 8.98 -14.22 -0.75
N ASP A 108 7.66 -14.30 -0.62
CA ASP A 108 6.74 -13.90 -1.70
C ASP A 108 6.88 -12.41 -2.04
N VAL A 109 7.06 -11.55 -1.03
CA VAL A 109 7.29 -10.11 -1.23
C VAL A 109 8.63 -9.85 -1.91
N LYS A 110 9.70 -10.55 -1.49
CA LYS A 110 11.02 -10.44 -2.14
C LYS A 110 11.00 -10.87 -3.60
N ILE A 111 10.22 -11.90 -3.91
CA ILE A 111 10.01 -12.35 -5.29
C ILE A 111 9.24 -11.30 -6.09
N ALA A 112 8.16 -10.75 -5.53
CA ALA A 112 7.35 -9.72 -6.19
C ALA A 112 8.16 -8.45 -6.48
N LEU A 113 9.06 -8.07 -5.56
CA LEU A 113 9.93 -6.91 -5.66
C LEU A 113 11.35 -7.28 -6.13
N SER A 114 11.47 -8.26 -7.05
CA SER A 114 12.78 -8.70 -7.54
C SER A 114 13.61 -7.52 -8.07
N GLY A 115 14.83 -7.37 -7.56
CA GLY A 115 15.72 -6.26 -7.92
C GLY A 115 15.68 -5.05 -6.98
N ILE A 116 14.88 -5.10 -5.91
CA ILE A 116 14.94 -4.21 -4.76
C ILE A 116 15.71 -4.90 -3.63
N GLU A 117 16.59 -4.18 -2.94
CA GLU A 117 17.24 -4.64 -1.72
C GLU A 117 16.24 -4.64 -0.55
N ILE A 118 15.90 -5.84 -0.07
CA ILE A 118 14.95 -6.05 1.02
C ILE A 118 15.59 -6.89 2.11
N GLN A 119 15.61 -6.32 3.31
CA GLN A 119 16.10 -6.99 4.52
C GLN A 119 14.92 -7.52 5.34
N SER A 120 15.00 -8.79 5.77
CA SER A 120 14.04 -9.34 6.71
C SER A 120 14.41 -8.93 8.14
N VAL A 121 13.48 -8.29 8.84
CA VAL A 121 13.56 -8.05 10.29
C VAL A 121 12.51 -8.90 11.02
N TYR A 122 12.49 -8.86 12.35
CA TYR A 122 11.66 -9.79 13.14
C TYR A 122 10.17 -9.70 12.80
N ASP A 123 9.62 -8.49 12.71
CA ASP A 123 8.19 -8.24 12.49
C ASP A 123 7.88 -7.62 11.12
N GLY A 124 8.82 -7.66 10.17
CA GLY A 124 8.56 -7.12 8.84
C GLY A 124 9.74 -7.10 7.90
N LEU A 125 9.67 -6.19 6.94
CA LEU A 125 10.66 -5.99 5.90
C LEU A 125 11.12 -4.54 5.88
N VAL A 126 12.39 -4.34 5.52
CA VAL A 126 12.98 -3.03 5.29
C VAL A 126 13.45 -2.96 3.85
N ILE A 127 12.96 -1.97 3.10
CA ILE A 127 13.46 -1.61 1.77
C ILE A 127 14.50 -0.51 1.95
N SER A 128 15.69 -0.72 1.38
CA SER A 128 16.78 0.27 1.44
C SER A 128 16.38 1.60 0.81
N ALA A 129 16.80 2.71 1.43
CA ALA A 129 16.61 4.06 0.90
C ALA A 129 17.17 4.23 -0.53
N SER A 130 18.26 3.52 -0.86
CA SER A 130 18.85 3.54 -2.21
C SER A 130 17.90 3.04 -3.31
N ASP A 131 16.84 2.31 -2.95
CA ASP A 131 15.88 1.73 -3.88
C ASP A 131 14.54 2.45 -3.92
N PHE A 132 14.33 3.57 -3.21
CA PHE A 132 13.05 4.29 -3.20
C PHE A 132 12.57 4.67 -4.61
N LYS A 133 13.47 5.14 -5.47
CA LYS A 133 13.14 5.42 -6.87
C LYS A 133 12.67 4.19 -7.64
N ARG A 134 13.27 3.01 -7.38
CA ARG A 134 12.85 1.75 -8.02
C ARG A 134 11.49 1.31 -7.48
N LEU A 135 11.28 1.45 -6.17
CA LEU A 135 10.00 1.16 -5.52
C LEU A 135 8.86 1.98 -6.14
N HIS A 136 9.02 3.30 -6.28
CA HIS A 136 8.00 4.17 -6.90
C HIS A 136 7.64 3.76 -8.34
N ASN A 137 8.60 3.23 -9.09
CA ASN A 137 8.36 2.76 -10.46
C ASN A 137 7.66 1.39 -10.51
N LEU A 138 7.73 0.61 -9.42
CA LEU A 138 7.23 -0.76 -9.36
C LEU A 138 5.87 -0.87 -8.68
N VAL A 139 5.65 -0.11 -7.60
CA VAL A 139 4.40 -0.11 -6.85
C VAL A 139 3.90 1.31 -6.66
N THR A 140 2.59 1.47 -6.73
CA THR A 140 1.93 2.75 -6.48
C THR A 140 1.73 2.92 -4.98
N ILE A 141 2.43 3.88 -4.39
CA ILE A 141 2.28 4.30 -2.99
C ILE A 141 1.54 5.62 -2.98
N TRP A 142 0.53 5.75 -2.11
CA TRP A 142 -0.26 6.97 -1.96
C TRP A 142 -0.40 7.42 -0.51
N GLY A 143 -0.84 8.67 -0.37
CA GLY A 143 -1.09 9.33 0.90
C GLY A 143 0.21 9.84 1.52
N PRO A 144 0.23 10.08 2.84
CA PRO A 144 1.36 10.71 3.50
C PRO A 144 2.72 10.03 3.25
N LEU A 145 2.70 8.70 3.08
CA LEU A 145 3.93 7.96 2.79
C LEU A 145 4.58 8.36 1.47
N GLU A 146 3.77 8.66 0.45
CA GLU A 146 4.26 9.06 -0.87
C GLU A 146 5.01 10.39 -0.78
N GLU A 147 4.43 11.37 -0.09
CA GLU A 147 5.05 12.68 0.14
C GLU A 147 6.38 12.54 0.89
N MET A 148 6.38 11.74 1.96
CA MET A 148 7.58 11.46 2.76
C MET A 148 8.67 10.77 1.93
N LEU A 149 8.32 9.80 1.09
CA LEU A 149 9.28 9.12 0.21
C LEU A 149 9.84 10.07 -0.86
N ALA A 150 9.00 10.94 -1.42
CA ALA A 150 9.42 11.92 -2.43
C ALA A 150 10.45 12.91 -1.85
N GLU A 151 10.26 13.36 -0.61
CA GLU A 151 11.24 14.21 0.09
C GLU A 151 12.59 13.52 0.28
N GLU A 152 12.61 12.22 0.56
CA GLU A 152 13.85 11.44 0.72
C GLU A 152 14.56 11.17 -0.60
N VAL A 153 13.83 11.03 -1.72
CA VAL A 153 14.44 10.84 -3.06
C VAL A 153 15.17 12.10 -3.55
N ILE A 154 14.79 13.27 -3.05
CA ILE A 154 15.38 14.57 -3.45
C ILE A 154 16.65 14.92 -2.66
N LYS A 155 16.85 14.31 -1.48
CA LYS A 155 18.02 14.53 -0.61
C LYS A 155 19.28 13.83 -1.13
#